data_AF-A0A3P7JCD3-F1
#
_entry.id   AF-A0A3P7JCD3-F1
#
_cell.length_a   1.000
_cell.length_b   1.000
_cell.length_c   1.000
_cell.angle_alpha   90.00
_cell.angle_beta   90.00
_cell.angle_gamma   90.00
#
_symmetry.space_group_name_H-M   'P 1'
#
loop_
_entity.id
_entity.type
_entity.pdbx_description
1 polymer ?
#
loop_
_entity_poly.entity_id
_entity_poly.type
_entity_poly.pdbx_seq_one_letter_code
_entity_poly.pdbx_strand_id
1 'polypeptide(L)'
;MPAHQPLTRTVGVWPSSIEHAPLSPQKSLNGNIGNEAIFTFTYSPEKQLRRVYAMSYIPTGFWSRLMTSSSLKAEVRNLDYTCLDFRIRDEQKRWRTFPLDQYALIELLVPQLSATVVDVKKMSITTEGEGSTRLLALVVDLLDTLLEDWYPAIGTRFVHSSEGDLLVNRFVPCSKCACDIAAEAQRAHDDAEVSHRKSSSERAVRGSKTTGDISTLYVIHCFSIEECMLAGREYGWLECPSHGGVRMRDIAPDTVFVDIESSLVIAADQLRRGRLLGRGAFGFVFRATVKLQ
;
A
#
# COMPACT_ATOMS: atom_id res chain seq x y z
N MET A 1 -29.90 24.53 32.52
CA MET A 1 -29.12 24.71 31.27
C MET A 1 -27.71 25.17 31.64
N PRO A 2 -26.76 24.26 31.89
CA PRO A 2 -25.36 24.62 32.07
C PRO A 2 -24.58 24.42 30.76
N ALA A 3 -23.81 25.44 30.39
CA ALA A 3 -22.95 25.46 29.21
C ALA A 3 -21.79 24.47 29.34
N HIS A 4 -21.57 23.68 28.29
CA HIS A 4 -20.41 22.80 28.14
C HIS A 4 -19.13 23.62 27.94
N GLN A 5 -18.13 23.40 28.79
CA GLN A 5 -16.74 23.79 28.54
C GLN A 5 -16.11 22.82 27.52
N PRO A 6 -15.24 23.30 26.61
CA PRO A 6 -14.56 22.41 25.67
C PRO A 6 -13.47 21.60 26.38
N LEU A 7 -13.42 20.31 26.06
CA LEU A 7 -12.42 19.36 26.53
C LEU A 7 -11.02 19.79 26.09
N THR A 8 -10.16 20.08 27.07
CA THR A 8 -8.73 20.30 26.90
C THR A 8 -8.05 19.03 26.38
N ARG A 9 -7.52 19.10 25.16
CA ARG A 9 -6.70 18.05 24.53
C ARG A 9 -5.36 17.97 25.27
N THR A 10 -5.17 16.95 26.10
CA THR A 10 -3.87 16.62 26.69
C THR A 10 -2.93 16.14 25.58
N VAL A 11 -2.06 17.02 25.11
CA VAL A 11 -0.92 16.64 24.29
C VAL A 11 0.14 16.05 25.22
N GLY A 12 0.16 14.72 25.31
CA GLY A 12 1.28 14.02 25.93
C GLY A 12 2.53 14.23 25.07
N VAL A 13 3.40 15.12 25.51
CA VAL A 13 4.75 15.29 24.94
C VAL A 13 5.57 14.07 25.38
N TRP A 14 5.86 13.18 24.45
CA TRP A 14 6.87 12.13 24.63
C TRP A 14 8.18 12.67 24.06
N PRO A 15 9.32 12.52 24.75
CA PRO A 15 10.60 13.02 24.25
C PRO A 15 11.00 12.27 22.98
N SER A 16 11.03 12.99 21.87
CA SER A 16 11.58 12.55 20.59
C SER A 16 13.10 12.69 20.64
N SER A 17 13.80 11.60 20.95
CA SER A 17 15.24 11.43 20.67
C SER A 17 15.61 9.99 20.95
N ILE A 18 15.61 9.14 19.92
CA ILE A 18 16.56 8.02 19.75
C ILE A 18 16.77 7.95 18.23
N GLU A 19 17.94 8.37 17.78
CA GLU A 19 18.44 8.12 16.42
C GLU A 19 18.51 6.60 16.21
N HIS A 20 17.84 6.08 15.18
CA HIS A 20 18.07 4.72 14.72
C HIS A 20 19.16 4.75 13.64
N ALA A 21 20.39 4.43 14.04
CA ALA A 21 21.43 4.00 13.11
C ALA A 21 20.93 2.78 12.31
N PRO A 22 21.37 2.59 11.05
CA PRO A 22 21.03 1.40 10.27
C PRO A 22 21.49 0.17 11.06
N LEU A 23 20.55 -0.69 11.43
CA LEU A 23 20.77 -1.90 12.23
C LEU A 23 21.49 -2.96 11.38
N SER A 24 22.79 -2.77 11.17
CA SER A 24 23.73 -3.84 10.90
C SER A 24 24.12 -4.47 12.24
N PRO A 25 23.88 -5.77 12.49
CA PRO A 25 24.38 -6.39 13.71
C PRO A 25 25.91 -6.55 13.61
N GLN A 26 26.67 -5.56 14.08
CA GLN A 26 28.10 -5.74 14.35
C GLN A 26 28.26 -6.48 15.68
N LYS A 27 28.26 -7.81 15.61
CA LYS A 27 28.72 -8.66 16.71
C LYS A 27 30.04 -9.31 16.27
N SER A 28 31.16 -8.73 16.69
CA SER A 28 32.48 -9.35 16.51
C SER A 28 32.61 -10.52 17.47
N LEU A 29 32.36 -11.73 16.96
CA LEU A 29 32.78 -12.97 17.60
C LEU A 29 34.24 -13.22 17.18
N ASN A 30 35.16 -13.00 18.11
CA ASN A 30 36.57 -13.35 17.96
C ASN A 30 36.72 -14.86 17.66
N GLY A 31 37.17 -15.20 16.45
CA GLY A 31 37.64 -16.56 16.14
C GLY A 31 37.58 -16.91 14.65
N ASN A 32 38.76 -17.04 14.05
CA ASN A 32 39.10 -17.56 12.71
C ASN A 32 38.87 -16.67 11.48
N ILE A 33 39.97 -16.50 10.73
CA ILE A 33 40.05 -15.99 9.36
C ILE A 33 39.20 -16.89 8.47
N GLY A 34 38.04 -16.42 8.03
CA GLY A 34 37.16 -17.12 7.11
C GLY A 34 36.24 -16.14 6.42
N ASN A 35 36.34 -16.06 5.08
CA ASN A 35 35.56 -15.26 4.13
C ASN A 35 34.41 -14.43 4.74
N GLU A 36 34.68 -13.15 4.97
CA GLU A 36 33.67 -12.19 5.44
C GLU A 36 32.76 -11.80 4.27
N ALA A 37 31.59 -12.44 4.19
CA ALA A 37 30.56 -12.09 3.21
C ALA A 37 29.74 -10.89 3.71
N ILE A 38 29.74 -9.79 2.95
CA ILE A 38 28.97 -8.59 3.29
C ILE A 38 27.56 -8.72 2.69
N PHE A 39 26.53 -8.62 3.54
CA PHE A 39 25.13 -8.57 3.14
C PHE A 39 24.67 -7.11 3.06
N THR A 40 24.28 -6.67 1.87
CA THR A 40 23.66 -5.36 1.66
C THR A 40 22.18 -5.54 1.35
N PHE A 41 21.31 -5.03 2.21
CA PHE A 41 19.88 -5.00 1.97
C PHE A 41 19.50 -3.69 1.27
N THR A 42 18.78 -3.81 0.15
CA THR A 42 18.28 -2.68 -0.62
C THR A 42 16.77 -2.78 -0.77
N TYR A 43 16.13 -1.62 -0.64
CA TYR A 43 14.71 -1.46 -0.90
C TYR A 43 14.49 -0.93 -2.30
N SER A 44 13.48 -1.43 -3.02
CA SER A 44 13.12 -0.93 -4.36
C SER A 44 11.84 -0.10 -4.30
N PRO A 45 11.93 1.25 -4.30
CA PRO A 45 10.76 2.07 -4.03
C PRO A 45 9.67 2.04 -5.10
N GLU A 46 10.03 1.67 -6.33
CA GLU A 46 9.13 1.59 -7.48
C GLU A 46 8.26 0.31 -7.49
N LYS A 47 8.64 -0.69 -6.68
CA LYS A 47 8.02 -2.01 -6.71
C LYS A 47 7.34 -2.40 -5.39
N GLN A 48 7.03 -1.40 -4.58
CA GLN A 48 6.27 -1.58 -3.35
C GLN A 48 4.80 -1.77 -3.70
N LEU A 49 4.16 -2.76 -3.08
CA LEU A 49 2.72 -2.94 -3.24
C LEU A 49 1.99 -2.20 -2.12
N ARG A 50 0.97 -1.41 -2.48
CA ARG A 50 0.22 -0.57 -1.55
C ARG A 50 -1.28 -0.82 -1.67
N ARG A 51 -1.96 -1.02 -0.55
CA ARG A 51 -3.42 -0.97 -0.45
C ARG A 51 -3.80 0.09 0.56
N VAL A 52 -4.78 0.92 0.22
CA VAL A 52 -5.31 1.95 1.11
C VAL A 52 -6.78 1.65 1.37
N TYR A 53 -7.10 1.42 2.64
CA TYR A 53 -8.48 1.31 3.12
C TYR A 53 -8.87 2.65 3.71
N ALA A 54 -9.84 3.32 3.08
CA ALA A 54 -10.46 4.51 3.62
C ALA A 54 -11.80 4.12 4.27
N MET A 55 -11.81 4.11 5.60
CA MET A 55 -12.94 3.67 6.41
C MET A 55 -13.64 4.89 7.02
N SER A 56 -14.97 4.93 6.99
CA SER A 56 -15.75 6.00 7.63
C SER A 56 -15.46 6.14 9.13
N TYR A 57 -15.09 5.03 9.79
CA TYR A 57 -14.56 5.00 11.15
C TYR A 57 -13.75 3.72 11.39
N ILE A 58 -12.89 3.72 12.43
CA ILE A 58 -12.23 2.51 12.92
C ILE A 58 -13.01 1.98 14.14
N PRO A 59 -13.58 0.76 14.09
CA PRO A 59 -14.30 0.19 15.23
C PRO A 59 -13.43 0.01 16.47
N THR A 60 -14.05 0.03 17.63
CA THR A 60 -13.37 -0.26 18.90
C THR A 60 -12.81 -1.68 18.92
N GLY A 61 -11.55 -1.84 19.32
CA GLY A 61 -10.88 -3.13 19.37
C GLY A 61 -10.35 -3.62 18.02
N PHE A 62 -10.55 -2.86 16.93
CA PHE A 62 -10.06 -3.20 15.59
C PHE A 62 -8.56 -3.55 15.59
N TRP A 63 -7.72 -2.67 16.13
CA TRP A 63 -6.26 -2.87 16.17
C TRP A 63 -5.86 -4.08 17.01
N SER A 64 -6.52 -4.32 18.14
CA SER A 64 -6.22 -5.48 18.99
C SER A 64 -6.49 -6.78 18.23
N ARG A 65 -7.60 -6.86 17.50
CA ARG A 65 -7.93 -8.03 16.67
C ARG A 65 -6.98 -8.18 15.49
N LEU A 66 -6.67 -7.09 14.80
CA LEU A 66 -5.75 -7.10 13.66
C LEU A 66 -4.35 -7.59 14.08
N MET A 67 -3.82 -7.07 15.19
CA MET A 67 -2.50 -7.46 15.72
C MET A 67 -2.49 -8.87 16.33
N THR A 68 -3.64 -9.37 16.79
CA THR A 68 -3.73 -10.77 17.27
C THR A 68 -3.72 -11.74 16.09
N SER A 69 -4.35 -11.37 14.98
CA SER A 69 -4.38 -12.17 13.75
C SER A 69 -3.10 -12.05 12.92
N SER A 70 -2.24 -11.07 13.20
CA SER A 70 -1.05 -10.82 12.39
C SER A 70 0.10 -10.21 13.22
N SER A 71 1.31 -10.76 13.09
CA SER A 71 2.54 -10.16 13.65
C SER A 71 2.98 -8.91 12.86
N LEU A 72 2.03 -8.07 12.43
CA LEU A 72 2.28 -6.83 11.70
C LEU A 72 2.90 -5.82 12.66
N LYS A 73 4.06 -5.27 12.29
CA LYS A 73 4.65 -4.12 12.97
C LYS A 73 4.16 -2.85 12.29
N ALA A 74 3.72 -1.87 13.08
CA ALA A 74 3.47 -0.53 12.58
C ALA A 74 4.82 0.14 12.31
N GLU A 75 5.09 0.48 11.06
CA GLU A 75 6.29 1.20 10.63
C GLU A 75 5.94 2.64 10.22
N VAL A 76 6.95 3.52 10.19
CA VAL A 76 6.82 4.92 9.81
C VAL A 76 6.33 5.03 8.36
N ARG A 77 5.28 5.81 8.14
CA ARG A 77 4.67 6.03 6.82
C ARG A 77 5.63 6.84 5.94
N ASN A 78 6.03 6.28 4.79
CA ASN A 78 6.80 7.01 3.78
C ASN A 78 5.94 8.00 2.96
N LEU A 79 4.61 7.95 3.10
CA LEU A 79 3.67 8.86 2.46
C LEU A 79 2.67 9.38 3.50
N ASP A 80 2.54 10.70 3.61
CA ASP A 80 1.45 11.33 4.36
C ASP A 80 0.30 11.70 3.41
N TYR A 81 -0.67 10.80 3.29
CA TYR A 81 -1.86 11.00 2.46
C TYR A 81 -2.68 12.24 2.81
N THR A 82 -2.58 12.76 4.04
CA THR A 82 -3.35 13.94 4.45
C THR A 82 -2.83 15.23 3.81
N CYS A 83 -1.61 15.20 3.26
CA CYS A 83 -0.97 16.31 2.54
C CYS A 83 -0.97 16.12 1.01
N LEU A 84 -1.74 15.16 0.48
CA LEU A 84 -1.78 14.84 -0.94
C LEU A 84 -3.17 15.14 -1.53
N ASP A 85 -3.21 15.59 -2.78
CA ASP A 85 -4.43 15.59 -3.59
C ASP A 85 -4.69 14.14 -4.07
N PHE A 86 -5.48 13.42 -3.29
CA PHE A 86 -5.83 12.02 -3.55
C PHE A 86 -6.94 11.94 -4.59
N ARG A 87 -6.61 11.50 -5.80
CA ARG A 87 -7.56 11.45 -6.92
C ARG A 87 -8.01 10.04 -7.23
N ILE A 88 -9.31 9.88 -7.38
CA ILE A 88 -9.96 8.65 -7.83
C ILE A 88 -10.83 8.93 -9.05
N ARG A 89 -11.24 7.87 -9.75
CA ARG A 89 -12.26 8.01 -10.80
C ARG A 89 -13.65 7.86 -10.19
N ASP A 90 -14.55 8.73 -10.61
CA ASP A 90 -15.98 8.57 -10.36
C ASP A 90 -16.61 7.53 -11.31
N GLU A 91 -17.91 7.26 -11.13
CA GLU A 91 -18.67 6.37 -12.00
C GLU A 91 -18.68 6.80 -13.48
N GLN A 92 -18.48 8.09 -13.76
CA GLN A 92 -18.37 8.64 -15.11
C GLN A 92 -16.92 8.62 -15.63
N LYS A 93 -16.01 7.91 -14.96
CA LYS A 93 -14.58 7.78 -15.27
C LYS A 93 -13.79 9.09 -15.24
N ARG A 94 -14.28 10.10 -14.52
CA ARG A 94 -13.59 11.38 -14.35
C ARG A 94 -12.78 11.36 -13.07
N TRP A 95 -11.57 11.88 -13.15
CA TRP A 95 -10.70 12.05 -11.98
C TRP A 95 -11.20 13.18 -11.09
N ARG A 96 -11.44 12.88 -9.81
CA ARG A 96 -11.83 13.86 -8.80
C ARG A 96 -11.06 13.62 -7.50
N THR A 97 -10.89 14.68 -6.73
CA THR A 97 -10.34 14.61 -5.37
C THR A 97 -11.29 13.84 -4.46
N PHE A 98 -10.75 12.86 -3.75
CA PHE A 98 -11.45 12.10 -2.72
C PHE A 98 -11.33 12.82 -1.37
N PRO A 99 -12.44 13.02 -0.62
CA PRO A 99 -12.43 13.75 0.64
C PRO A 99 -11.85 12.91 1.78
N LEU A 100 -10.52 12.77 1.84
CA LEU A 100 -9.83 11.94 2.84
C LEU A 100 -10.07 12.39 4.29
N ASP A 101 -10.42 13.66 4.50
CA ASP A 101 -10.72 14.25 5.82
C ASP A 101 -11.92 13.59 6.52
N GLN A 102 -12.80 12.96 5.75
CA GLN A 102 -13.99 12.26 6.24
C GLN A 102 -13.73 10.78 6.58
N TYR A 103 -12.51 10.28 6.32
CA TYR A 103 -12.18 8.85 6.44
C TYR A 103 -10.93 8.63 7.30
N ALA A 104 -10.95 7.53 8.04
CA ALA A 104 -9.76 6.96 8.67
C ALA A 104 -9.01 6.09 7.66
N LEU A 105 -7.70 6.33 7.50
CA LEU A 105 -6.86 5.65 6.53
C LEU A 105 -6.00 4.56 7.15
N ILE A 106 -6.09 3.36 6.58
CA ILE A 106 -5.21 2.23 6.85
C ILE A 106 -4.44 1.92 5.56
N GLU A 107 -3.12 2.01 5.63
CA GLU A 107 -2.25 1.59 4.53
C GLU A 107 -1.66 0.22 4.84
N LEU A 108 -1.75 -0.69 3.87
CA LEU A 108 -0.98 -1.91 3.81
C LEU A 108 0.16 -1.68 2.83
N LEU A 109 1.39 -1.79 3.32
CA LEU A 109 2.60 -1.65 2.52
C LEU A 109 3.37 -2.97 2.54
N VAL A 110 3.54 -3.57 1.36
CA VAL A 110 4.39 -4.75 1.20
C VAL A 110 5.68 -4.33 0.50
N PRO A 111 6.80 -4.28 1.24
CA PRO A 111 8.07 -3.89 0.68
C PRO A 111 8.65 -4.96 -0.26
N GLN A 112 9.24 -4.55 -1.39
CA GLN A 112 10.15 -5.41 -2.16
C GLN A 112 11.59 -5.30 -1.61
N LEU A 113 12.03 -6.37 -0.93
CA LEU A 113 13.37 -6.48 -0.37
C LEU A 113 14.32 -7.17 -1.35
N SER A 114 15.52 -6.64 -1.50
CA SER A 114 16.63 -7.30 -2.19
C SER A 114 17.82 -7.37 -1.24
N ALA A 115 18.50 -8.51 -1.18
CA ALA A 115 19.73 -8.71 -0.44
C ALA A 115 20.84 -9.09 -1.42
N THR A 116 21.87 -8.27 -1.56
CA THR A 116 23.06 -8.61 -2.32
C THR A 116 24.16 -9.07 -1.37
N VAL A 117 24.68 -10.26 -1.59
CA VAL A 117 25.85 -10.80 -0.91
C VAL A 117 27.06 -10.51 -1.78
N VAL A 118 27.99 -9.72 -1.24
CA VAL A 118 29.27 -9.43 -1.87
C VAL A 118 30.32 -10.30 -1.18
N ASP A 119 30.66 -11.41 -1.84
CA ASP A 119 31.84 -12.24 -1.60
C ASP A 119 32.66 -12.33 -2.92
N VAL A 120 33.62 -13.25 -3.05
CA VAL A 120 34.41 -13.52 -4.29
C VAL A 120 33.51 -13.68 -5.54
N LYS A 121 32.24 -14.04 -5.37
CA LYS A 121 31.17 -13.92 -6.37
C LYS A 121 30.04 -13.03 -5.84
N LYS A 122 29.65 -12.03 -6.63
CA LYS A 122 28.44 -11.22 -6.38
C LYS A 122 27.19 -12.09 -6.57
N MET A 123 26.44 -12.33 -5.51
CA MET A 123 25.14 -13.03 -5.52
C MET A 123 24.05 -12.06 -5.07
N SER A 124 22.88 -12.06 -5.73
CA SER A 124 21.74 -11.24 -5.33
C SER A 124 20.51 -12.12 -5.11
N ILE A 125 19.92 -12.02 -3.92
CA ILE A 125 18.63 -12.62 -3.56
C ILE A 125 17.60 -11.50 -3.59
N THR A 126 16.52 -11.66 -4.34
CA THR A 126 15.43 -10.68 -4.38
C THR A 126 14.14 -11.36 -3.94
N THR A 127 13.24 -10.61 -3.30
CA THR A 127 11.89 -11.14 -3.07
C THR A 127 11.24 -11.43 -4.42
N GLU A 128 10.88 -12.69 -4.60
CA GLU A 128 10.12 -13.16 -5.74
C GLU A 128 8.75 -12.46 -5.78
N GLY A 129 8.30 -12.10 -6.98
CA GLY A 129 7.02 -11.40 -7.17
C GLY A 129 5.83 -12.21 -6.67
N GLU A 130 5.89 -13.54 -6.78
CA GLU A 130 4.88 -14.46 -6.24
C GLU A 130 4.81 -14.37 -4.71
N GLY A 131 5.96 -14.37 -4.02
CA GLY A 131 6.01 -14.27 -2.55
C GLY A 131 5.43 -12.96 -2.00
N SER A 132 5.76 -11.82 -2.63
CA SER A 132 5.19 -10.53 -2.22
C SER A 132 3.70 -10.42 -2.54
N THR A 133 3.27 -10.98 -3.66
CA THR A 133 1.84 -11.07 -4.04
C THR A 133 1.07 -11.91 -3.04
N ARG A 134 1.58 -13.09 -2.69
CA ARG A 134 0.96 -14.00 -1.74
C ARG A 134 0.84 -13.38 -0.36
N LEU A 135 1.90 -12.70 0.11
CA LEU A 135 1.86 -11.98 1.38
C LEU A 135 0.79 -10.88 1.35
N LEU A 136 0.72 -10.10 0.27
CA LEU A 136 -0.29 -9.06 0.12
C LEU A 136 -1.71 -9.65 0.12
N ALA A 137 -1.94 -10.69 -0.67
CA ALA A 137 -3.24 -11.38 -0.74
C ALA A 137 -3.66 -11.90 0.64
N LEU A 138 -2.76 -12.55 1.38
CA LEU A 138 -3.03 -13.03 2.73
C LEU A 138 -3.38 -11.88 3.71
N VAL A 139 -2.67 -10.76 3.66
CA VAL A 139 -2.95 -9.63 4.56
C VAL A 139 -4.27 -8.95 4.19
N VAL A 140 -4.57 -8.81 2.89
CA VAL A 140 -5.85 -8.31 2.40
C VAL A 140 -7.00 -9.22 2.86
N ASP A 141 -6.87 -10.53 2.65
CA ASP A 141 -7.86 -11.53 3.08
C ASP A 141 -8.07 -11.50 4.60
N LEU A 142 -7.00 -11.37 5.38
CA LEU A 142 -7.09 -11.25 6.84
C LEU A 142 -7.86 -9.99 7.25
N LEU A 143 -7.62 -8.86 6.58
CA LEU A 143 -8.30 -7.61 6.88
C LEU A 143 -9.78 -7.68 6.48
N ASP A 144 -10.10 -8.17 5.28
CA ASP A 144 -11.48 -8.32 4.82
C ASP A 144 -12.25 -9.32 5.68
N THR A 145 -11.66 -10.48 6.01
CA THR A 145 -12.26 -11.48 6.92
C THR A 145 -12.50 -10.89 8.31
N LEU A 146 -11.55 -10.10 8.84
CA LEU A 146 -11.72 -9.45 10.13
C LEU A 146 -12.89 -8.45 10.12
N LEU A 147 -13.07 -7.71 9.02
CA LEU A 147 -14.20 -6.81 8.86
C LEU A 147 -15.51 -7.59 8.77
N GLU A 148 -15.58 -8.64 7.95
CA GLU A 148 -16.77 -9.47 7.77
C GLU A 148 -17.21 -10.18 9.06
N ASP A 149 -16.29 -10.84 9.76
CA ASP A 149 -16.59 -11.67 10.93
C ASP A 149 -16.85 -10.85 12.20
N TRP A 150 -16.04 -9.81 12.45
CA TRP A 150 -16.10 -9.07 13.71
C TRP A 150 -16.88 -7.76 13.63
N TYR A 151 -17.07 -7.22 12.42
CA TYR A 151 -17.72 -5.93 12.20
C TYR A 151 -18.72 -5.96 11.02
N PRO A 152 -19.72 -6.86 11.02
CA PRO A 152 -20.58 -7.13 9.86
C PRO A 152 -21.32 -5.90 9.32
N ALA A 153 -21.61 -4.91 10.18
CA ALA A 153 -22.23 -3.63 9.82
C ALA A 153 -21.40 -2.79 8.83
N ILE A 154 -20.07 -2.96 8.81
CA ILE A 154 -19.16 -2.31 7.86
C ILE A 154 -18.42 -3.30 6.95
N GLY A 155 -18.32 -4.57 7.37
CA GLY A 155 -17.55 -5.58 6.67
C GLY A 155 -18.22 -6.10 5.41
N THR A 156 -19.55 -6.05 5.35
CA THR A 156 -20.26 -6.40 4.12
C THR A 156 -19.85 -5.43 3.00
N ARG A 157 -19.46 -5.98 1.85
CA ARG A 157 -19.04 -5.16 0.69
C ARG A 157 -20.20 -4.30 0.19
N PHE A 158 -19.89 -3.06 -0.21
CA PHE A 158 -20.86 -2.09 -0.71
C PHE A 158 -21.93 -1.63 0.30
N VAL A 159 -21.64 -1.69 1.60
CA VAL A 159 -22.47 -0.98 2.57
C VAL A 159 -22.22 0.52 2.46
N HIS A 160 -23.30 1.28 2.42
CA HIS A 160 -23.27 2.73 2.28
C HIS A 160 -23.81 3.44 3.53
N SER A 161 -23.38 4.69 3.71
CA SER A 161 -23.98 5.64 4.63
C SER A 161 -25.38 6.06 4.15
N SER A 162 -26.10 6.82 4.98
CA SER A 162 -27.36 7.46 4.57
C SER A 162 -27.18 8.48 3.44
N GLU A 163 -25.95 8.97 3.24
CA GLU A 163 -25.61 9.93 2.18
C GLU A 163 -25.21 9.23 0.87
N GLY A 164 -25.11 7.89 0.89
CA GLY A 164 -24.78 7.08 -0.28
C GLY A 164 -23.29 6.78 -0.43
N ASP A 165 -22.46 7.17 0.53
CA ASP A 165 -21.02 6.91 0.50
C ASP A 165 -20.66 5.54 1.05
N LEU A 166 -19.67 4.87 0.45
CA LEU A 166 -19.18 3.59 0.93
C LEU A 166 -18.55 3.71 2.33
N LEU A 167 -18.92 2.82 3.25
CA LEU A 167 -18.34 2.81 4.59
C LEU A 167 -16.88 2.38 4.61
N VAL A 168 -16.46 1.57 3.63
CA VAL A 168 -15.08 1.12 3.42
C VAL A 168 -14.75 1.19 1.93
N ASN A 169 -13.88 2.12 1.57
CA ASN A 169 -13.31 2.23 0.23
C ASN A 169 -11.95 1.54 0.19
N ARG A 170 -11.70 0.76 -0.87
CA ARG A 170 -10.46 0.00 -1.07
C ARG A 170 -9.75 0.52 -2.30
N PHE A 171 -8.57 1.08 -2.12
CA PHE A 171 -7.81 1.73 -3.17
C PHE A 171 -6.45 1.09 -3.40
N VAL A 172 -6.03 1.13 -4.67
CA VAL A 172 -4.71 0.77 -5.17
C VAL A 172 -4.05 2.06 -5.68
N PRO A 173 -3.09 2.64 -4.94
CA PRO A 173 -2.34 3.79 -5.41
C PRO A 173 -1.47 3.43 -6.62
N CYS A 174 -1.32 4.37 -7.55
CA CYS A 174 -0.32 4.26 -8.61
C CYS A 174 1.09 4.16 -7.97
N SER A 175 1.81 3.08 -8.24
CA SER A 175 3.15 2.84 -7.69
C SER A 175 4.16 3.92 -8.10
N LYS A 176 4.02 4.46 -9.32
CA LYS A 176 4.86 5.54 -9.83
C LYS A 176 4.57 6.88 -9.15
N CYS A 177 3.29 7.23 -8.94
CA CYS A 177 2.93 8.41 -8.14
C CYS A 177 3.51 8.29 -6.73
N ALA A 178 3.30 7.16 -6.08
CA ALA A 178 3.83 6.90 -4.74
C ALA A 178 5.36 7.04 -4.69
N CYS A 179 6.06 6.51 -5.69
CA CYS A 179 7.52 6.60 -5.77
C CYS A 179 8.01 8.04 -5.97
N ASP A 180 7.42 8.78 -6.91
CA ASP A 180 7.82 10.18 -7.19
C ASP A 180 7.62 11.08 -5.96
N ILE A 181 6.48 10.90 -5.27
CA ILE A 181 6.13 11.67 -4.07
C ILE A 181 7.07 11.34 -2.91
N ALA A 182 7.34 10.05 -2.68
CA ALA A 182 8.26 9.64 -1.62
C ALA A 182 9.69 10.14 -1.89
N ALA A 183 10.15 10.09 -3.15
CA ALA A 183 11.46 10.61 -3.53
C ALA A 183 11.57 12.12 -3.30
N GLU A 184 10.51 12.87 -3.58
CA GLU A 184 10.48 14.32 -3.38
C GLU A 184 10.38 14.70 -1.90
N ALA A 185 9.58 13.98 -1.10
CA ALA A 185 9.54 14.17 0.35
C ALA A 185 10.92 13.96 0.98
N GLN A 186 11.66 12.93 0.54
CA GLN A 186 13.03 12.70 1.01
C GLN A 186 13.97 13.86 0.64
N ARG A 187 13.91 14.36 -0.60
CA ARG A 187 14.71 15.53 -1.03
C ARG A 187 14.44 16.77 -0.17
N ALA A 188 13.17 17.05 0.11
CA ALA A 188 12.78 18.19 0.93
C ALA A 188 13.30 18.08 2.38
N HIS A 189 13.31 16.86 2.95
CA HIS A 189 13.89 16.59 4.26
C HIS A 189 15.41 16.80 4.28
N ASP A 190 16.12 16.30 3.26
CA ASP A 190 17.58 16.44 3.16
C ASP A 190 18.01 17.91 3.04
N ASP A 191 17.30 18.72 2.24
CA ASP A 191 17.58 20.15 2.07
C ASP A 191 17.36 20.97 3.36
N ALA A 192 16.34 20.60 4.16
CA ALA A 192 16.07 21.23 5.44
C ALA A 192 17.21 20.99 6.45
N GLU A 193 17.79 19.78 6.49
CA GLU A 193 18.95 19.47 7.34
C GLU A 193 20.22 20.24 6.94
N VAL A 194 20.45 20.41 5.63
CA VAL A 194 21.63 21.16 5.14
C VAL A 194 21.56 22.64 5.51
N SER A 195 20.34 23.21 5.56
CA SER A 195 20.12 24.61 5.95
C SER A 195 20.46 24.90 7.42
N HIS A 196 20.35 23.90 8.30
CA HIS A 196 20.72 24.02 9.72
C HIS A 196 22.23 23.99 9.98
N ARG A 197 23.06 23.55 9.02
CA ARG A 197 24.53 23.46 9.20
C ARG A 197 25.33 24.63 8.60
N LYS A 198 24.69 25.60 7.94
CA LYS A 198 25.37 26.77 7.35
C LYS A 198 24.68 28.10 7.70
N SER A 199 24.80 28.50 8.96
CA SER A 199 24.62 29.91 9.34
C SER A 199 25.92 30.68 9.10
N SER A 200 26.14 31.15 7.87
CA SER A 200 26.86 32.39 7.56
C SER A 200 27.05 32.54 6.05
N SER A 201 26.10 33.19 5.35
CA SER A 201 26.35 34.10 4.22
C SER A 201 25.02 34.58 3.66
N GLU A 202 24.79 35.89 3.78
CA GLU A 202 23.65 36.62 3.21
C GLU A 202 23.65 36.54 1.68
N ARG A 203 22.66 35.86 1.10
CA ARG A 203 22.22 36.11 -0.29
C ARG A 203 20.70 35.97 -0.42
N ALA A 204 20.08 37.12 -0.66
CA ALA A 204 18.76 37.38 -1.27
C ALA A 204 17.74 36.24 -1.27
N VAL A 205 16.83 36.28 -0.30
CA VAL A 205 15.61 35.47 -0.22
C VAL A 205 14.67 35.84 -1.38
N ARG A 206 14.61 35.01 -2.42
CA ARG A 206 13.45 34.96 -3.32
C ARG A 206 12.40 34.03 -2.72
N GLY A 207 11.33 34.64 -2.22
CA GLY A 207 10.01 34.01 -2.03
C GLY A 207 9.99 32.77 -1.15
N SER A 208 10.05 32.96 0.17
CA SER A 208 9.62 31.93 1.11
C SER A 208 8.11 31.70 0.91
N LYS A 209 7.73 30.53 0.39
CA LYS A 209 6.33 30.10 0.36
C LYS A 209 5.97 29.71 1.79
N THR A 210 4.97 30.39 2.35
CA THR A 210 4.50 30.14 3.72
C THR A 210 3.92 28.73 3.84
N THR A 211 4.11 28.13 5.02
CA THR A 211 3.80 26.75 5.41
C THR A 211 2.36 26.30 5.18
N GLY A 212 1.42 27.23 4.91
CA GLY A 212 0.01 26.95 4.64
C GLY A 212 -0.35 26.63 3.18
N ASP A 213 0.52 26.91 2.21
CA ASP A 213 0.24 26.69 0.76
C ASP A 213 0.87 25.39 0.20
N ILE A 214 1.50 24.59 1.05
CA ILE A 214 2.25 23.37 0.68
C ILE A 214 1.34 22.13 0.66
N SER A 215 0.19 22.19 1.32
CA SER A 215 -0.67 21.04 1.66
C SER A 215 -1.29 20.28 0.48
N THR A 216 -1.11 20.71 -0.78
CA THR A 216 -1.64 20.03 -1.98
C THR A 216 -0.65 19.99 -3.15
N LEU A 217 0.67 20.04 -2.91
CA LEU A 217 1.63 20.07 -4.03
C LEU A 217 1.70 18.76 -4.83
N TYR A 218 1.34 17.64 -4.23
CA TYR A 218 1.51 16.32 -4.82
C TYR A 218 0.17 15.64 -5.06
N VAL A 219 -0.06 15.27 -6.32
CA VAL A 219 -1.24 14.52 -6.74
C VAL A 219 -0.92 13.04 -6.74
N ILE A 220 -1.70 12.24 -6.02
CA ILE A 220 -1.63 10.78 -6.10
C ILE A 220 -2.88 10.24 -6.76
N HIS A 221 -2.70 9.50 -7.86
CA HIS A 221 -3.78 8.83 -8.55
C HIS A 221 -3.95 7.42 -7.97
N CYS A 222 -5.19 7.11 -7.59
CA CYS A 222 -5.57 5.86 -6.97
C CYS A 222 -6.72 5.24 -7.76
N PHE A 223 -6.70 3.92 -7.85
CA PHE A 223 -7.72 3.11 -8.51
C PHE A 223 -8.55 2.39 -7.44
N SER A 224 -9.86 2.30 -7.62
CA SER A 224 -10.65 1.39 -6.78
C SER A 224 -10.25 -0.05 -7.03
N ILE A 225 -10.41 -0.92 -6.03
CA ILE A 225 -10.12 -2.34 -6.20
C ILE A 225 -11.03 -2.96 -7.27
N GLU A 226 -12.25 -2.46 -7.43
CA GLU A 226 -13.20 -2.88 -8.46
C GLU A 226 -12.68 -2.57 -9.87
N GLU A 227 -12.10 -1.38 -10.08
CA GLU A 227 -11.45 -1.03 -11.35
C GLU A 227 -10.26 -1.93 -11.65
N CYS A 228 -9.48 -2.25 -10.62
CA CYS A 228 -8.39 -3.21 -10.72
C CYS A 228 -8.88 -4.60 -11.15
N MET A 229 -9.93 -5.13 -10.52
CA MET A 229 -10.52 -6.42 -10.88
C MET A 229 -11.04 -6.44 -12.33
N LEU A 230 -11.74 -5.36 -12.74
CA LEU A 230 -12.25 -5.23 -14.11
C LEU A 230 -11.10 -5.16 -15.13
N ALA A 231 -10.10 -4.32 -14.88
CA ALA A 231 -8.95 -4.17 -15.77
C ALA A 231 -8.11 -5.46 -15.86
N GLY A 232 -7.95 -6.18 -14.75
CA GLY A 232 -7.27 -7.46 -14.69
C GLY A 232 -7.91 -8.53 -15.58
N ARG A 233 -9.24 -8.51 -15.69
CA ARG A 233 -10.00 -9.43 -16.56
C ARG A 233 -9.90 -9.07 -18.04
N GLU A 234 -9.84 -7.79 -18.39
CA GLU A 234 -9.96 -7.32 -19.78
C GLU A 234 -8.61 -7.12 -20.47
N TYR A 235 -7.78 -6.19 -19.97
CA TYR A 235 -6.60 -5.69 -20.68
C TYR A 235 -5.29 -5.83 -19.88
N GLY A 236 -5.37 -6.03 -18.55
CA GLY A 236 -4.22 -6.23 -17.68
C GLY A 236 -3.45 -4.95 -17.30
N TRP A 237 -3.99 -3.77 -17.57
CA TRP A 237 -3.38 -2.48 -17.22
C TRP A 237 -4.43 -1.38 -16.97
N LEU A 238 -4.03 -0.32 -16.27
CA LEU A 238 -4.83 0.88 -15.98
C LEU A 238 -4.06 2.15 -16.40
N GLU A 239 -4.77 3.24 -16.66
CA GLU A 239 -4.16 4.50 -17.08
C GLU A 239 -4.08 5.52 -15.93
N CYS A 240 -2.87 5.88 -15.51
CA CYS A 240 -2.60 6.97 -14.60
C CYS A 240 -2.38 8.27 -15.39
N PRO A 241 -3.09 9.38 -15.09
CA PRO A 241 -2.88 10.67 -15.76
C PRO A 241 -1.45 11.21 -15.66
N SER A 242 -0.74 10.89 -14.58
CA SER A 242 0.65 11.32 -14.37
C SER A 242 1.67 10.40 -15.04
N HIS A 243 1.35 9.13 -15.32
CA HIS A 243 2.35 8.12 -15.67
C HIS A 243 1.96 7.19 -16.83
N GLY A 244 0.83 7.44 -17.48
CA GLY A 244 0.27 6.61 -18.53
C GLY A 244 -0.10 5.21 -18.04
N GLY A 245 0.19 4.19 -18.86
CA GLY A 245 -0.13 2.81 -18.54
C GLY A 245 0.65 2.24 -17.34
N VAL A 246 -0.08 1.72 -16.37
CA VAL A 246 0.42 0.96 -15.22
C VAL A 246 -0.11 -0.47 -15.28
N ARG A 247 0.77 -1.47 -15.16
CA ARG A 247 0.36 -2.87 -15.32
C ARG A 247 -0.24 -3.41 -14.03
N MET A 248 -1.27 -4.24 -14.16
CA MET A 248 -1.94 -4.86 -13.02
C MET A 248 -1.00 -5.70 -12.17
N ARG A 249 -0.06 -6.43 -12.78
CA ARG A 249 0.98 -7.19 -12.05
C ARG A 249 1.90 -6.35 -11.17
N ASP A 250 2.01 -5.04 -11.43
CA ASP A 250 2.93 -4.16 -10.71
C ASP A 250 2.21 -3.43 -9.56
N ILE A 251 0.91 -3.13 -9.70
CA ILE A 251 0.13 -2.37 -8.70
C ILE A 251 -0.88 -3.22 -7.94
N ALA A 252 -1.46 -4.23 -8.59
CA ALA A 252 -2.52 -5.08 -8.08
C ALA A 252 -2.36 -6.57 -8.43
N PRO A 253 -1.22 -7.20 -8.09
CA PRO A 253 -0.92 -8.57 -8.48
C PRO A 253 -1.79 -9.63 -7.80
N ASP A 254 -2.30 -9.36 -6.59
CA ASP A 254 -3.31 -10.13 -5.85
C ASP A 254 -4.63 -10.24 -6.63
N THR A 255 -5.06 -9.16 -7.30
CA THR A 255 -6.30 -9.15 -8.09
C THR A 255 -6.21 -9.95 -9.39
N VAL A 256 -4.99 -10.14 -9.90
CA VAL A 256 -4.71 -10.92 -11.11
C VAL A 256 -4.00 -12.25 -10.81
N PHE A 257 -3.98 -12.65 -9.54
CA PHE A 257 -3.48 -13.94 -9.06
C PHE A 257 -2.07 -14.30 -9.54
N VAL A 258 -1.14 -13.34 -9.49
CA VAL A 258 0.28 -13.56 -9.87
C VAL A 258 0.96 -14.58 -8.94
N ASP A 259 0.37 -14.85 -7.78
CA ASP A 259 0.82 -15.85 -6.82
C ASP A 259 0.37 -17.30 -7.13
N ILE A 260 -0.42 -17.51 -8.18
CA ILE A 260 -0.79 -18.86 -8.61
C ILE A 260 0.30 -19.43 -9.53
N GLU A 261 0.81 -20.60 -9.16
CA GLU A 261 1.77 -21.35 -9.97
C GLU A 261 1.24 -21.59 -11.39
N SER A 262 2.08 -21.38 -12.41
CA SER A 262 1.69 -21.50 -13.82
C SER A 262 1.12 -22.87 -14.20
N SER A 263 1.51 -23.93 -13.50
CA SER A 263 0.99 -25.30 -13.67
C SER A 263 -0.49 -25.45 -13.25
N LEU A 264 -0.99 -24.55 -12.40
CA LEU A 264 -2.38 -24.51 -11.92
C LEU A 264 -3.26 -23.55 -12.73
N VAL A 265 -2.66 -22.73 -13.60
CA VAL A 265 -3.38 -21.77 -14.44
C VAL A 265 -4.00 -22.48 -15.63
N ILE A 266 -5.33 -22.42 -15.74
CA ILE A 266 -6.09 -22.98 -16.86
C ILE A 266 -6.53 -21.85 -17.79
N ALA A 267 -6.03 -21.85 -19.02
CA ALA A 267 -6.40 -20.85 -20.00
C ALA A 267 -7.82 -21.09 -20.58
N ALA A 268 -8.51 -20.03 -20.97
CA ALA A 268 -9.89 -20.11 -21.43
C ALA A 268 -10.07 -20.96 -22.70
N ASP A 269 -9.04 -21.03 -23.55
CA ASP A 269 -8.99 -21.84 -24.76
C ASP A 269 -8.76 -23.34 -24.48
N GLN A 270 -8.18 -23.67 -23.34
CA GLN A 270 -8.00 -25.04 -22.85
C GLN A 270 -9.28 -25.62 -22.23
N LEU A 271 -10.26 -24.77 -21.91
CA LEU A 271 -11.49 -25.14 -21.22
C LEU A 271 -12.67 -25.26 -22.20
N ARG A 272 -13.33 -26.43 -22.21
CA ARG A 272 -14.62 -26.60 -22.88
C ARG A 272 -15.73 -26.81 -21.85
N ARG A 273 -16.63 -25.84 -21.75
CA ARG A 273 -17.81 -25.91 -20.88
C ARG A 273 -18.80 -26.95 -21.40
N GLY A 274 -19.27 -27.80 -20.50
CA GLY A 274 -20.29 -28.82 -20.73
C GLY A 274 -21.60 -28.51 -20.01
N ARG A 275 -22.35 -29.57 -19.67
CA ARG A 275 -23.69 -29.44 -19.05
C ARG A 275 -23.66 -28.85 -17.64
N LEU A 276 -24.76 -28.20 -17.26
CA LEU A 276 -25.02 -27.77 -15.89
C LEU A 276 -25.11 -28.99 -14.96
N LEU A 277 -24.43 -28.94 -13.83
CA LEU A 277 -24.44 -29.97 -12.78
C LEU A 277 -25.24 -29.51 -11.55
N GLY A 278 -25.21 -28.22 -11.23
CA GLY A 278 -25.91 -27.69 -10.06
C GLY A 278 -25.86 -26.17 -9.96
N ARG A 279 -26.55 -25.63 -8.96
CA ARG A 279 -26.59 -24.19 -8.62
C ARG A 279 -26.41 -24.00 -7.11
N GLY A 280 -25.79 -22.90 -6.72
CA GLY A 280 -25.57 -22.50 -5.32
C GLY A 280 -25.42 -20.99 -5.18
N ALA A 281 -25.07 -20.52 -3.98
CA ALA A 281 -24.92 -19.08 -3.70
C ALA A 281 -23.87 -18.40 -4.60
N PHE A 282 -22.82 -19.12 -4.96
CA PHE A 282 -21.73 -18.64 -5.82
C PHE A 282 -22.01 -18.80 -7.34
N GLY A 283 -23.23 -19.19 -7.71
CA GLY A 283 -23.66 -19.31 -9.11
C GLY A 283 -23.87 -20.75 -9.55
N PHE A 284 -23.34 -21.10 -10.72
CA PHE A 284 -23.67 -22.34 -11.43
C PHE A 284 -22.44 -23.24 -11.60
N VAL A 285 -22.60 -24.53 -11.30
CA VAL A 285 -21.55 -25.53 -11.46
C VAL A 285 -21.76 -26.27 -12.78
N PHE A 286 -20.77 -26.24 -13.67
CA PHE A 286 -20.80 -26.95 -14.95
C PHE A 286 -19.78 -28.07 -14.98
N ARG A 287 -20.09 -29.15 -15.70
CA ARG A 287 -19.06 -30.09 -16.15
C ARG A 287 -18.18 -29.36 -17.16
N ALA A 288 -16.88 -29.59 -17.14
CA ALA A 288 -15.98 -29.09 -18.17
C ALA A 288 -14.98 -30.17 -18.58
N THR A 289 -14.41 -30.02 -19.78
CA THR A 289 -13.26 -30.79 -20.24
C THR A 289 -12.08 -29.84 -20.37
N VAL A 290 -10.96 -30.18 -19.72
CA VAL A 290 -9.71 -29.42 -19.77
C VAL A 290 -8.73 -30.18 -20.65
N LYS A 291 -8.08 -29.48 -21.58
CA LYS A 291 -6.93 -30.02 -22.31
C LYS A 291 -5.66 -29.60 -21.57
N LEU A 292 -5.12 -30.51 -20.77
CA LEU A 292 -3.79 -30.31 -20.16
C LEU A 292 -2.74 -30.49 -21.25
N GLN A 293 -1.81 -29.54 -21.35
CA GLN A 293 -0.63 -29.64 -22.22
C GLN A 293 0.46 -30.48 -21.57
#